data_AF-A0A9E3WAQ6-F1
#
_entry.id   AF-A0A9E3WAQ6-F1
#
_cell.length_a   1.000
_cell.length_b   1.000
_cell.length_c   1.000
_cell.angle_alpha   90.00
_cell.angle_beta   90.00
_cell.angle_gamma   90.00
#
_symmetry.space_group_name_H-M   'P 1'
#
loop_
_entity.id
_entity.type
_entity.pdbx_description
1 polymer ?
#
loop_
_entity_poly.entity_id
_entity_poly.type
_entity_poly.pdbx_seq_one_letter_code
_entity_poly.pdbx_strand_id
1 'polypeptide(L)' 'MNLESISRKQLNELEHCVRELLVTMRKAKLQNDPLAESLQALEQQLGEARRERFDEANPEYHTY' A
#
# COMPACT_ATOMS: atom_id res chain seq x y z
N MET A 1 3.86 -5.54 10.01
CA MET A 1 3.12 -4.33 10.45
C MET A 1 1.65 -4.75 10.52
N ASN A 2 0.92 -4.50 11.61
CA ASN A 2 -0.48 -4.93 11.70
C ASN A 2 -1.38 -3.94 10.92
N LEU A 3 -1.51 -4.17 9.62
CA LEU A 3 -2.37 -3.37 8.73
C LEU A 3 -3.86 -3.67 8.94
N GLU A 4 -4.19 -4.73 9.66
CA GLU A 4 -5.55 -5.17 9.98
C GLU A 4 -6.28 -4.24 10.96
N SER A 5 -5.56 -3.52 11.82
CA SER A 5 -6.16 -2.67 12.87
C SER A 5 -6.38 -1.21 12.47
N ILE A 6 -5.88 -0.78 11.31
CA ILE A 6 -5.95 0.62 10.86
C ILE A 6 -7.25 0.87 10.10
N SER A 7 -7.87 2.05 10.23
CA SER A 7 -9.11 2.35 9.49
C SER A 7 -8.87 2.37 7.97
N ARG A 8 -9.92 2.12 7.15
CA ARG A 8 -9.81 2.23 5.68
C ARG A 8 -9.29 3.59 5.22
N LYS A 9 -9.70 4.66 5.90
CA LYS A 9 -9.22 6.03 5.61
C LYS A 9 -7.72 6.14 5.83
N GLN A 10 -7.23 5.67 6.97
CA GLN A 10 -5.80 5.67 7.28
C GLN A 10 -4.99 4.79 6.33
N LEU A 11 -5.54 3.64 5.92
CA LEU A 11 -4.89 2.75 4.95
C LEU A 11 -4.73 3.44 3.58
N ASN A 12 -5.78 4.11 3.10
CA ASN A 12 -5.72 4.88 1.85
C ASN A 12 -4.77 6.08 1.94
N GLU A 13 -4.75 6.79 3.07
CA GLU A 13 -3.81 7.88 3.32
C GLU A 13 -2.36 7.36 3.33
N LEU A 14 -2.11 6.21 3.96
CA LEU A 14 -0.78 5.59 3.98
C LEU A 14 -0.32 5.21 2.56
N GLU A 15 -1.19 4.59 1.77
CA GLU A 15 -0.91 4.20 0.37
C GLU A 15 -0.59 5.45 -0.47
N HIS A 16 -1.35 6.53 -0.30
CA HIS A 16 -1.11 7.80 -0.97
C HIS A 16 0.26 8.37 -0.60
N CYS A 17 0.58 8.45 0.69
CA CYS A 17 1.87 8.99 1.16
C CYS A 17 3.06 8.15 0.67
N VAL A 18 2.98 6.82 0.71
CA VAL A 18 4.04 5.93 0.23
C VAL A 18 4.27 6.14 -1.26
N ARG A 19 3.20 6.25 -2.04
CA ARG A 19 3.29 6.47 -3.49
C ARG A 19 3.87 7.84 -3.83
N GLU A 20 3.45 8.90 -3.14
CA GLU A 20 4.02 10.24 -3.31
C GLU A 20 5.50 10.29 -2.95
N LEU A 21 5.90 9.61 -1.87
CA LEU A 21 7.29 9.52 -1.45
C LEU A 21 8.13 8.78 -2.50
N LEU A 22 7.68 7.64 -3.02
CA LEU A 22 8.34 6.92 -4.11
C LEU A 22 8.49 7.77 -5.37
N VAL A 23 7.45 8.52 -5.76
CA VAL A 23 7.51 9.44 -6.90
C VAL A 23 8.53 10.55 -6.66
N THR A 24 8.57 11.09 -5.45
CA THR A 24 9.50 12.16 -5.06
C THR A 24 10.95 11.66 -5.05
N MET A 25 11.19 10.47 -4.49
CA MET A 25 12.48 9.79 -4.53
C MET A 25 12.92 9.51 -5.97
N ARG A 26 12.01 9.07 -6.84
CA ARG A 26 12.28 8.84 -8.27
C ARG A 26 12.71 10.13 -8.97
N LYS A 27 12.01 11.25 -8.72
CA LYS A 27 12.37 12.59 -9.24
C LYS A 27 13.72 13.06 -8.72
N ALA A 28 14.04 12.76 -7.46
CA ALA A 28 15.32 13.04 -6.83
C ALA A 28 16.45 12.08 -7.24
N LYS A 29 16.18 11.11 -8.14
CA LYS A 29 17.13 10.07 -8.59
C LYS A 29 17.64 9.14 -7.46
N LEU A 30 16.85 8.95 -6.40
CA LEU A 30 17.14 8.06 -5.26
C LEU A 30 16.59 6.63 -5.49
N GLN A 31 16.73 6.10 -6.71
CA GLN A 31 16.05 4.87 -7.13
C GLN A 31 16.70 3.57 -6.61
N ASN A 32 18.01 3.61 -6.31
CA ASN A 32 18.79 2.46 -5.85
C ASN A 32 19.04 2.52 -4.33
N ASP A 33 18.10 3.10 -3.58
CA ASP A 33 18.19 3.21 -2.14
C ASP A 33 17.44 2.04 -1.48
N PRO A 34 18.01 1.35 -0.49
CA PRO A 34 17.30 0.34 0.32
C PRO A 34 15.95 0.85 0.87
N LEU A 35 15.82 2.15 1.09
CA LEU A 35 14.55 2.78 1.46
C LEU A 35 13.50 2.70 0.34
N ALA A 36 13.89 2.89 -0.93
CA ALA A 36 12.97 2.81 -2.06
C ALA A 36 12.43 1.38 -2.23
N GLU A 37 13.27 0.36 -2.06
CA GLU A 37 12.86 -1.04 -2.07
C GLU A 37 11.90 -1.36 -0.92
N SER A 38 12.22 -0.88 0.29
CA SER A 38 11.36 -1.05 1.47
C SER A 38 10.00 -0.38 1.30
N LEU A 39 9.96 0.81 0.67
CA LEU A 39 8.72 1.53 0.38
C LEU A 39 7.90 0.84 -0.71
N GLN A 40 8.53 0.24 -1.72
CA GLN A 40 7.82 -0.58 -2.72
C GLN A 40 7.19 -1.82 -2.09
N ALA A 41 7.91 -2.50 -1.20
CA ALA A 41 7.37 -3.64 -0.46
C ALA A 41 6.18 -3.21 0.42
N LEU A 42 6.27 -2.04 1.05
CA LEU A 42 5.17 -1.49 1.83
C LEU A 42 3.95 -1.12 0.96
N GLU A 43 4.16 -0.53 -0.22
CA GLU A 43 3.09 -0.24 -1.20
C GLU A 43 2.34 -1.52 -1.60
N GLN A 44 3.06 -2.61 -1.84
CA GLN A 44 2.46 -3.91 -2.16
C GLN A 44 1.61 -4.45 -1.01
N GLN A 45 2.15 -4.44 0.22
CA GLN A 45 1.42 -4.89 1.41
C GLN A 45 0.15 -4.08 1.68
N LEU A 46 0.18 -2.77 1.43
CA LEU A 46 -1.01 -1.91 1.54
C LEU A 46 -2.05 -2.26 0.47
N GLY A 47 -1.61 -2.51 -0.76
CA GLY A 47 -2.48 -2.92 -1.86
C GLY A 47 -3.17 -4.26 -1.58
N GLU A 48 -2.43 -5.23 -1.03
CA GLU A 48 -2.96 -6.53 -0.60
C GLU A 48 -3.98 -6.36 0.54
N ALA A 49 -3.62 -5.66 1.61
CA ALA A 49 -4.53 -5.42 2.73
C ALA A 49 -5.81 -4.67 2.31
N ARG A 50 -5.72 -3.79 1.29
CA ARG A 50 -6.90 -3.12 0.73
C ARG A 50 -7.80 -4.09 -0.04
N ARG A 51 -7.21 -5.01 -0.82
CA ARG A 51 -7.95 -6.04 -1.58
C ARG A 51 -8.62 -7.03 -0.64
N GLU A 52 -7.89 -7.57 0.33
CA GLU A 52 -8.44 -8.49 1.34
C GLU A 52 -9.64 -7.88 2.06
N ARG A 53 -9.57 -6.61 2.46
CA ARG A 53 -10.68 -5.89 3.09
C ARG A 53 -11.85 -5.57 2.17
N PHE A 54 -11.61 -5.48 0.86
CA PHE A 54 -12.66 -5.32 -0.13
C PHE A 54 -13.38 -6.65 -0.36
N ASP A 55 -12.63 -7.74 -0.47
CA ASP A 55 -13.14 -9.09 -0.65
C ASP A 55 -13.90 -9.57 0.61
N GLU A 56 -13.38 -9.31 1.82
CA GLU A 56 -14.09 -9.55 3.09
C GLU A 56 -15.40 -8.78 3.19
N ALA A 57 -15.46 -7.57 2.62
CA ALA A 57 -16.65 -6.74 2.65
C ALA A 57 -17.64 -7.06 1.52
N ASN A 58 -17.20 -7.78 0.48
CA ASN A 58 -17.98 -8.18 -0.68
C ASN A 58 -17.77 -9.67 -0.98
N PRO A 59 -18.32 -10.57 -0.14
CA PRO A 59 -18.19 -12.02 -0.33
C PRO A 59 -18.80 -12.53 -1.65
N GLU A 60 -19.65 -11.73 -2.32
CA GLU A 60 -20.21 -12.04 -3.65
C GLU A 60 -19.17 -12.09 -4.78
N TYR A 61 -17.97 -11.53 -4.57
CA TYR A 61 -16.87 -11.55 -5.55
C TYR A 61 -15.88 -12.72 -5.39
N HIS A 62 -16.08 -13.60 -4.40
CA HIS A 62 -15.23 -14.80 -4.22
C HIS A 62 -15.53 -15.96 -5.17
N THR A 63 -16.53 -15.80 -6.04
CA THR A 63 -16.90 -16.78 -7.07
C THR A 63 -16.73 -16.17 -8.45
N TYR A 64 -15.51 -16.18 -8.99
CA TYR A 64 -15.27 -16.35 -10.44
C TYR A 64 -13.81 -16.73 -10.73
#